data_AF-A0A3B9UCY8-F1
#
_entry.id   AF-A0A3B9UCY8-F1
#
_cell.length_a   1.000
_cell.length_b   1.000
_cell.length_c   1.000
_cell.angle_alpha   90.00
_cell.angle_beta   90.00
_cell.angle_gamma   90.00
#
_symmetry.space_group_name_H-M   'P 1'
#
loop_
_entity.id
_entity.type
_entity.pdbx_description
1 polymer ?
#
loop_
_entity_poly.entity_id
_entity_poly.type
_entity_poly.pdbx_seq_one_letter_code
_entity_poly.pdbx_strand_id
1 'polypeptide(L)'
;MLTLSRMLLIPRAELTRYFEQNLKQSFRIWLSEIRFKAAQEMMRDYPDYSNDIISAECGFSSRTHLYRIFKNRAGCTPTAWRDRGCPTLPSQTGGSDADGSM
;
A
#
# COMPACT_ATOMS: atom_id res chain seq x y z
N MET A 1 -6.90 1.13 -13.07
CA MET A 1 -6.65 0.55 -14.41
C MET A 1 -7.30 1.34 -15.53
N LEU A 2 -8.62 1.54 -15.59
CA LEU A 2 -9.22 2.25 -16.74
C LEU A 2 -8.72 3.70 -16.88
N THR A 3 -8.75 4.48 -15.79
CA THR A 3 -8.24 5.87 -15.78
C THR A 3 -6.76 5.92 -16.15
N LEU A 4 -5.93 5.06 -15.55
CA LEU A 4 -4.50 4.99 -15.83
C LEU A 4 -4.20 4.64 -17.30
N SER A 5 -4.93 3.68 -17.86
CA SER A 5 -4.83 3.30 -19.28
C SER A 5 -5.10 4.48 -20.21
N ARG A 6 -6.15 5.26 -19.94
CA ARG A 6 -6.48 6.45 -20.73
C ARG A 6 -5.44 7.56 -20.59
N MET A 7 -4.94 7.80 -19.38
CA MET A 7 -3.96 8.85 -19.12
C MET A 7 -2.60 8.56 -19.76
N LEU A 8 -2.18 7.29 -19.76
CA LEU A 8 -0.90 6.88 -20.34
C LEU A 8 -1.00 6.49 -21.82
N LEU A 9 -2.21 6.44 -22.39
CA LEU A 9 -2.47 5.91 -23.73
C LEU A 9 -1.97 4.47 -23.94
N ILE A 10 -1.92 3.68 -22.86
CA ILE A 10 -1.51 2.27 -22.89
C ILE A 10 -2.75 1.38 -22.68
N PRO A 11 -2.99 0.36 -23.53
CA PRO A 11 -4.10 -0.56 -23.36
C PRO A 11 -4.10 -1.27 -22.00
N ARG A 12 -5.29 -1.50 -21.43
CA ARG A 12 -5.43 -2.17 -20.13
C ARG A 12 -4.70 -3.53 -20.05
N ALA A 13 -4.78 -4.33 -21.11
CA ALA A 13 -4.15 -5.65 -21.16
C ALA A 13 -2.62 -5.57 -21.04
N GLU A 14 -2.02 -4.58 -21.69
CA GLU A 14 -0.58 -4.33 -21.61
C GLU A 14 -0.16 -3.85 -20.21
N LEU A 15 -0.93 -2.94 -19.60
CA LEU A 15 -0.67 -2.55 -18.22
C LEU A 15 -0.79 -3.74 -17.27
N THR A 16 -1.83 -4.57 -17.38
CA THR A 16 -1.98 -5.77 -16.53
C THR A 16 -0.75 -6.67 -16.66
N ARG A 17 -0.33 -6.97 -17.90
CA ARG A 17 0.86 -7.76 -18.18
C ARG A 17 2.11 -7.12 -17.58
N TYR A 18 2.25 -5.80 -17.68
CA TYR A 18 3.38 -5.08 -17.08
C TYR A 18 3.44 -5.26 -15.56
N PHE A 19 2.33 -5.06 -14.85
CA PHE A 19 2.26 -5.23 -13.40
C PHE A 19 2.60 -6.66 -12.96
N GLU A 20 2.06 -7.66 -13.66
CA GLU A 20 2.28 -9.06 -13.33
C GLU A 20 3.70 -9.54 -13.67
N GLN A 21 4.26 -9.13 -14.82
CA GLN A 21 5.56 -9.61 -15.27
C GLN A 21 6.73 -8.85 -14.65
N ASN A 22 6.63 -7.53 -14.52
CA ASN A 22 7.74 -6.68 -14.07
C ASN A 22 7.66 -6.36 -12.58
N LEU A 23 6.45 -6.12 -12.04
CA LEU A 23 6.27 -5.76 -10.63
C LEU A 23 5.83 -6.94 -9.75
N LYS A 24 5.61 -8.12 -10.36
CA LYS A 24 5.17 -9.37 -9.70
C LYS A 24 3.95 -9.19 -8.79
N GLN A 25 3.08 -8.24 -9.11
CA GLN A 25 1.91 -7.91 -8.30
C GLN A 25 0.79 -7.35 -9.17
N SER A 26 -0.46 -7.48 -8.73
CA SER A 26 -1.57 -6.85 -9.45
C SER A 26 -1.56 -5.33 -9.25
N PHE A 27 -2.14 -4.58 -10.21
CA PHE A 27 -2.35 -3.12 -10.07
C PHE A 27 -3.05 -2.75 -8.75
N ARG A 28 -3.99 -3.58 -8.27
CA ARG A 28 -4.72 -3.33 -7.03
C ARG A 28 -3.81 -3.38 -5.81
N ILE A 29 -2.91 -4.37 -5.77
CA ILE A 29 -1.94 -4.53 -4.68
C ILE A 29 -0.94 -3.37 -4.71
N TRP A 30 -0.41 -3.05 -5.89
CA TRP A 30 0.53 -1.95 -6.09
C TRP A 30 -0.07 -0.59 -5.70
N LEU A 31 -1.29 -0.28 -6.15
CA LEU A 31 -1.96 0.96 -5.78
C LEU A 31 -2.23 1.02 -4.27
N SER A 32 -2.54 -0.12 -3.65
CA SER A 32 -2.74 -0.18 -2.21
C SER A 32 -1.47 0.12 -1.41
N GLU A 33 -0.29 -0.28 -1.91
CA GLU A 33 1.02 0.05 -1.33
C GLU A 33 1.24 1.58 -1.33
N ILE A 34 1.00 2.21 -2.46
CA ILE A 34 1.17 3.66 -2.63
C ILE A 34 0.25 4.43 -1.67
N ARG A 35 -1.03 4.04 -1.62
CA ARG A 35 -2.00 4.67 -0.71
C ARG A 35 -1.65 4.46 0.75
N PHE A 36 -1.10 3.29 1.09
CA PHE A 36 -0.66 3.01 2.45
C PHE A 36 0.51 3.93 2.87
N LYS A 37 1.52 4.08 2.01
CA LYS A 37 2.64 5.00 2.25
C LYS A 37 2.17 6.44 2.39
N ALA A 38 1.31 6.91 1.49
CA ALA A 38 0.71 8.24 1.56
C ALA A 38 -0.07 8.45 2.88
N ALA A 39 -0.78 7.45 3.38
CA ALA A 39 -1.48 7.55 4.66
C ALA A 39 -0.51 7.65 5.85
N GLN A 40 0.60 6.92 5.83
CA GLN A 40 1.64 7.02 6.86
C GLN A 40 2.30 8.40 6.87
N GLU A 41 2.60 8.95 5.68
CA GLU A 41 3.15 10.30 5.52
C GLU A 41 2.16 11.35 6.02
N MET A 42 0.89 11.27 5.61
CA MET A 42 -0.14 12.22 6.04
C MET A 42 -0.39 12.16 7.55
N MET A 43 -0.35 10.98 8.16
CA MET A 43 -0.46 10.84 9.63
C MET A 43 0.71 11.47 10.38
N ARG A 44 1.90 11.51 9.78
CA ARG A 44 3.10 12.13 10.36
C ARG A 44 3.08 13.64 10.15
N ASP A 45 2.74 14.08 8.95
CA ASP A 45 2.83 15.48 8.53
C ASP A 45 1.63 16.30 9.07
N TYR A 46 0.48 15.66 9.31
CA TYR A 46 -0.73 16.27 9.86
C TYR A 46 -1.31 15.46 11.04
N PRO A 47 -0.73 15.57 12.25
CA PRO A 47 -1.14 14.80 13.42
C PRO A 47 -2.61 14.98 13.82
N ASP A 48 -3.17 16.17 13.56
CA ASP A 48 -4.55 16.53 13.90
C ASP A 48 -5.59 15.96 12.91
N TYR A 49 -5.16 15.37 11.80
CA TYR A 49 -6.09 14.82 10.81
C TYR A 49 -6.74 13.53 11.33
N SER A 50 -8.07 13.47 11.24
CA SER A 50 -8.80 12.25 11.60
C SER A 50 -8.50 11.12 10.61
N ASN A 51 -8.69 9.87 11.05
CA ASN A 51 -8.58 8.71 10.16
C ASN A 51 -9.57 8.76 8.99
N ASP A 52 -10.69 9.47 9.13
CA ASP A 52 -11.67 9.64 8.06
C ASP A 52 -11.15 10.58 6.97
N ILE A 53 -10.53 11.70 7.34
CA ILE A 53 -9.88 12.63 6.39
C ILE A 53 -8.76 11.91 5.65
N ILE A 54 -7.86 11.25 6.37
CA ILE A 54 -6.74 10.51 5.76
C ILE A 54 -7.24 9.40 4.84
N SER A 55 -8.33 8.72 5.22
CA SER A 55 -8.95 7.71 4.36
C SER A 55 -9.38 8.31 3.02
N ALA A 56 -10.07 9.45 3.05
CA ALA A 56 -10.56 10.11 1.85
C ALA A 56 -9.42 10.63 0.96
N GLU A 57 -8.49 11.37 1.53
CA GLU A 57 -7.38 12.01 0.81
C GLU A 57 -6.41 10.98 0.20
N CYS A 58 -6.14 9.88 0.90
CA CYS A 58 -5.33 8.78 0.35
C CYS A 58 -6.11 7.83 -0.57
N GLY A 59 -7.37 8.15 -0.90
CA GLY A 59 -8.17 7.43 -1.88
C GLY A 59 -8.66 6.04 -1.44
N PHE A 60 -8.76 5.79 -0.12
CA PHE A 60 -9.42 4.59 0.39
C PHE A 60 -10.93 4.72 0.24
N SER A 61 -11.59 3.62 -0.08
CA SER A 61 -13.04 3.58 -0.26
C SER A 61 -13.83 3.80 1.04
N SER A 62 -13.20 3.59 2.20
CA SER A 62 -13.79 3.80 3.52
C SER A 62 -12.74 3.70 4.63
N ARG A 63 -13.08 4.20 5.82
CA ARG A 63 -12.31 3.98 7.05
C ARG A 63 -12.05 2.50 7.32
N THR A 64 -13.03 1.63 7.09
CA THR A 64 -12.86 0.17 7.27
C THR A 64 -11.75 -0.38 6.37
N HIS A 65 -11.62 0.14 5.14
CA HIS A 65 -10.55 -0.25 4.24
C HIS A 65 -9.19 0.21 4.77
N LEU A 66 -9.06 1.46 5.21
CA LEU A 66 -7.85 1.97 5.86
C LEU A 66 -7.43 1.06 7.04
N TYR A 67 -8.36 0.75 7.94
CA TYR A 67 -8.07 -0.10 9.11
C TYR A 67 -7.61 -1.50 8.71
N ARG A 68 -8.23 -2.11 7.70
CA ARG A 68 -7.83 -3.43 7.19
C ARG A 68 -6.41 -3.39 6.61
N ILE A 69 -6.07 -2.34 5.88
CA ILE A 69 -4.73 -2.19 5.29
C ILE A 69 -3.67 -2.04 6.38
N PHE A 70 -3.89 -1.20 7.39
CA PHE A 70 -2.95 -1.07 8.51
C PHE A 70 -2.79 -2.39 9.28
N LYS A 71 -3.88 -3.12 9.54
CA LYS A 71 -3.79 -4.44 10.18
C LYS A 71 -2.97 -5.42 9.34
N ASN A 72 -3.20 -5.46 8.03
CA ASN A 72 -2.53 -6.40 7.15
C ASN A 72 -1.07 -6.04 6.87
N ARG A 73 -0.70 -4.76 6.87
CA ARG A 73 0.63 -4.27 6.44
C ARG A 73 1.52 -3.83 7.60
N ALA A 74 0.96 -3.22 8.63
CA ALA A 74 1.67 -2.76 9.82
C ALA A 74 1.40 -3.61 11.07
N GLY A 75 0.54 -4.63 10.97
CA GLY A 75 0.19 -5.50 12.10
C GLY A 75 -0.62 -4.81 13.21
N CYS A 76 -1.10 -3.59 12.99
CA CYS A 76 -1.80 -2.80 14.01
C CYS A 76 -2.87 -1.89 13.39
N THR A 77 -3.67 -1.21 14.20
CA THR A 77 -4.67 -0.24 13.71
C THR A 77 -4.00 1.09 13.33
N PRO A 78 -4.63 1.93 12.49
CA PRO A 78 -4.13 3.27 12.19
C PRO A 78 -3.82 4.11 13.44
N THR A 79 -4.73 4.08 14.43
CA THR A 79 -4.53 4.77 15.71
C THR A 79 -3.31 4.24 16.46
N ALA A 80 -3.21 2.91 16.63
CA ALA A 80 -2.05 2.31 17.29
C ALA A 80 -0.74 2.54 16.53
N TRP A 81 -0.78 2.66 15.20
CA TRP A 81 0.39 2.99 14.39
C TRP A 81 0.87 4.42 14.67
N ARG A 82 -0.04 5.38 14.82
CA ARG A 82 0.31 6.76 15.22
C ARG A 82 0.89 6.81 16.63
N ASP A 83 0.23 6.15 17.59
CA ASP A 83 0.62 6.19 19.00
C ASP A 83 2.02 5.60 19.23
N ARG A 84 2.46 4.66 18.37
CA ARG A 84 3.77 4.01 18.47
C ARG A 84 4.94 4.90 18.07
N GLY A 85 4.72 6.03 17.39
CA GLY A 85 5.80 6.89 16.89
C GLY A 85 6.75 6.12 15.95
N CYS A 86 6.41 6.06 14.65
CA CYS A 86 7.22 5.44 13.59
C CYS A 86 7.98 4.15 13.97
N PRO A 87 7.30 2.98 14.00
CA PRO A 87 8.02 1.72 13.94
C PRO A 87 8.66 1.59 12.55
N THR A 88 9.99 1.58 12.48
CA THR A 88 10.75 1.22 11.27
C THR A 88 10.20 -0.12 10.77
N LEU A 89 9.54 -0.12 9.61
CA LEU A 89 9.07 -1.36 9.00
C LEU A 89 10.28 -2.28 8.80
N PRO A 90 10.22 -3.57 9.19
CA PRO A 90 11.26 -4.51 8.82
C PRO A 90 11.36 -4.53 7.30
N SER A 91 12.52 -4.13 6.78
CA SER A 91 12.88 -4.27 5.39
C SER A 91 12.63 -5.71 4.97
N GLN A 92 11.83 -5.90 3.92
CA GLN A 92 11.59 -7.21 3.35
C GLN A 92 12.93 -7.82 2.92
N THR A 93 13.47 -8.74 3.72
CA THR A 93 14.55 -9.63 3.29
C THR A 93 13.96 -10.58 2.26
N GLY A 94 14.44 -10.42 1.02
CA GLY A 94 14.13 -11.29 -0.10
C GLY A 94 14.40 -12.75 0.23
N GLY A 95 13.59 -13.63 -0.34
CA GLY A 95 13.80 -15.06 -0.26
C GLY A 95 15.17 -15.45 -0.84
N SER A 96 15.82 -16.36 -0.13
CA SER A 96 16.82 -17.27 -0.69
C SER A 96 17.02 -18.43 0.29
N ASP A 97 16.02 -19.29 0.44
CA ASP A 97 16.23 -20.66 0.92
C ASP A 97 16.22 -21.57 -0.32
N ALA A 98 17.37 -21.59 -1.00
CA ALA A 98 17.72 -22.60 -1.99
C ALA A 98 19.17 -23.03 -1.71
N ASP A 99 19.31 -23.86 -0.67
CA ASP A 99 20.40 -24.83 -0.45
C ASP A 99 19.90 -25.69 0.73
N GLY A 100 19.88 -27.00 0.78
CA GLY A 100 20.39 -28.08 -0.05
C GLY A 100 20.25 -29.32 0.83
N SER A 101 19.75 -30.44 0.31
CA SER A 101 19.96 -31.77 0.88
C SER A 101 19.67 -32.83 -0.18
N MET A 102 20.66 -33.72 -0.29
CA MET A 102 20.84 -34.87 -1.19
C MET A 102 19.59 -35.70 -1.49
#